data_AF-A0A7T6VPM9-F1
#
_entry.id   AF-A0A7T6VPM9-F1
#
_cell.length_a   1.000
_cell.length_b   1.000
_cell.length_c   1.000
_cell.angle_alpha   90.00
_cell.angle_beta   90.00
_cell.angle_gamma   90.00
#
_symmetry.space_group_name_H-M   'P 1'
#
loop_
_entity.id
_entity.type
_entity.pdbx_description
1 polymer ?
#
loop_
_entity_poly.entity_id
_entity_poly.type
_entity_poly.pdbx_seq_one_letter_code
_entity_poly.pdbx_strand_id
1 'polypeptide(L)'
;MLQRAPLKSTANKIINDIFVLDLSYEELKNKQVPMELEEKYYSIIIAGIENFVLYINEYTNLELLELDRNFGSQIKEQLEKFEQIYMLQEQLCERIICIYGDSENEVLSIIENLETKIKNLKIENMNGVLFKGSTEKGIFKIKQSYSIARNSWKVAQENYWEISPILTTDGKSENYTFFSYDSSKIKSAIRSGEEEEILNELEKFYKKLGKGYINSYLQWIMIFSNLYREIIQLPEEVGVKVDDIIGNPDLLLKEMMLERKREIMMNNLRAISSEIGNEFKKAGQGRQKDILNKALTFIDDNYYKEDLTIGDVAKNIYVSSSYLSLLFRKELGKTFIEILSDTRMEHAKNLLLNTNLRSYEVGEKCGYSNPSYFSTVFKGYYGCSPSKFKKKS
;
A
#
# COMPACT_ATOMS: atom_id res chain seq x y z
N MET A 1 48.75 -26.44 -36.02
CA MET A 1 48.46 -25.16 -35.35
C MET A 1 48.68 -24.04 -36.35
N LEU A 2 47.63 -23.54 -37.02
CA LEU A 2 47.53 -22.29 -37.82
C LEU A 2 46.35 -22.46 -38.81
N GLN A 3 45.10 -22.31 -38.33
CA GLN A 3 43.92 -22.14 -39.22
C GLN A 3 42.62 -21.65 -38.54
N ARG A 4 42.58 -21.37 -37.22
CA ARG A 4 41.33 -20.98 -36.52
C ARG A 4 41.08 -19.47 -36.34
N ALA A 5 42.08 -18.61 -36.57
CA ALA A 5 41.91 -17.15 -36.50
C ALA A 5 40.90 -16.53 -37.51
N PRO A 6 40.75 -17.03 -38.76
CA PRO A 6 39.81 -16.46 -39.74
C PRO A 6 38.34 -16.61 -39.34
N LEU A 7 37.99 -17.77 -38.75
CA LEU A 7 36.63 -18.09 -38.33
C LEU A 7 36.12 -17.17 -37.23
N LYS A 8 36.93 -16.88 -36.21
CA LYS A 8 36.56 -15.95 -35.13
C LYS A 8 36.32 -14.54 -35.66
N SER A 9 37.19 -14.05 -36.55
CA SER A 9 37.00 -12.73 -37.18
C SER A 9 35.75 -12.65 -38.08
N THR A 10 35.44 -13.74 -38.79
CA THR A 10 34.27 -13.84 -39.68
C THR A 10 32.98 -13.96 -38.88
N ALA A 11 32.97 -14.79 -37.82
CA ALA A 11 31.86 -14.89 -36.87
C ALA A 11 31.61 -13.52 -36.20
N ASN A 12 32.66 -12.84 -35.72
CA ASN A 12 32.52 -11.52 -35.10
C ASN A 12 31.87 -10.51 -36.05
N LYS A 13 32.28 -10.50 -37.32
CA LYS A 13 31.69 -9.62 -38.33
C LYS A 13 30.21 -9.95 -38.59
N ILE A 14 29.87 -11.23 -38.70
CA ILE A 14 28.49 -11.68 -38.93
C ILE A 14 27.62 -11.37 -37.71
N ILE A 15 28.09 -11.65 -36.50
CA ILE A 15 27.34 -11.37 -35.28
C ILE A 15 27.14 -9.84 -35.13
N ASN A 16 28.16 -9.02 -35.38
CA ASN A 16 27.99 -7.57 -35.40
C ASN A 16 27.02 -7.10 -36.49
N ASP A 17 27.09 -7.63 -37.70
CA ASP A 17 26.15 -7.32 -38.79
C ASP A 17 24.70 -7.68 -38.40
N ILE A 18 24.49 -8.80 -37.68
CA ILE A 18 23.17 -9.24 -37.20
C ILE A 18 22.58 -8.24 -36.20
N PHE A 19 23.39 -7.70 -35.29
CA PHE A 19 22.90 -6.85 -34.19
C PHE A 19 22.96 -5.35 -34.49
N VAL A 20 23.93 -4.88 -35.28
CA VAL A 20 24.11 -3.45 -35.61
C VAL A 20 23.32 -3.02 -36.84
N LEU A 21 23.22 -3.89 -37.86
CA LEU A 21 22.54 -3.58 -39.12
C LEU A 21 21.11 -4.16 -39.20
N ASP A 22 20.65 -4.82 -38.13
CA ASP A 22 19.36 -5.50 -38.01
C ASP A 22 18.98 -6.39 -39.22
N LEU A 23 19.98 -7.01 -39.86
CA LEU A 23 19.75 -7.77 -41.10
C LEU A 23 18.75 -8.91 -40.90
N SER A 24 17.81 -9.05 -41.84
CA SER A 24 16.87 -10.15 -41.90
C SER A 24 17.55 -11.48 -42.23
N TYR A 25 16.85 -12.59 -41.98
CA TYR A 25 17.33 -13.94 -42.31
C TYR A 25 17.71 -14.07 -43.80
N GLU A 26 16.93 -13.47 -44.70
CA GLU A 26 17.21 -13.52 -46.15
C GLU A 26 18.45 -12.73 -46.54
N GLU A 27 18.68 -11.56 -45.93
CA GLU A 27 19.87 -10.73 -46.19
C GLU A 27 21.16 -11.40 -45.69
N LEU A 28 21.07 -12.15 -44.59
CA LEU A 28 22.19 -12.90 -44.02
C LEU A 28 22.51 -14.16 -44.81
N LYS A 29 21.49 -14.86 -45.33
CA LYS A 29 21.68 -16.04 -46.19
C LYS A 29 22.42 -15.70 -47.48
N ASN A 30 22.24 -14.48 -47.99
CA ASN A 30 22.95 -13.98 -49.17
C ASN A 30 24.44 -13.65 -48.92
N LYS A 31 24.91 -13.65 -47.67
CA LYS A 31 26.30 -13.27 -47.29
C LYS A 31 27.33 -14.42 -47.28
N GLN A 32 27.04 -15.58 -47.87
CA GLN A 32 27.96 -16.76 -47.91
C GLN A 32 28.56 -17.07 -46.52
N VAL A 33 27.69 -17.34 -45.56
CA VAL A 33 28.11 -17.72 -44.20
C VAL A 33 28.84 -19.08 -44.24
N PRO A 34 30.02 -19.22 -43.61
CA PRO A 34 30.72 -20.50 -43.51
C PRO A 34 29.84 -21.59 -42.87
N MET A 35 29.81 -22.78 -43.48
CA MET A 35 29.02 -23.94 -43.01
C MET A 35 29.34 -24.31 -41.54
N GLU A 36 30.59 -24.10 -41.13
CA GLU A 36 31.08 -24.31 -39.76
C GLU A 36 30.33 -23.45 -38.71
N LEU A 37 29.76 -22.30 -39.10
CA LEU A 37 28.95 -21.46 -38.21
C LEU A 37 27.48 -21.90 -38.15
N GLU A 38 27.02 -22.74 -39.07
CA GLU A 38 25.68 -23.33 -39.02
C GLU A 38 25.64 -24.60 -38.16
N GLU A 39 26.77 -25.30 -38.02
CA GLU A 39 26.86 -26.55 -37.26
C GLU A 39 26.99 -26.34 -35.74
N LYS A 40 27.45 -25.15 -35.32
CA LYS A 40 27.64 -24.79 -33.92
C LYS A 40 26.31 -24.44 -33.22
N TYR A 41 26.33 -24.54 -31.90
CA TYR A 41 25.28 -24.04 -31.03
C TYR A 41 25.64 -22.66 -30.50
N TYR A 42 24.65 -21.79 -30.35
CA TYR A 42 24.81 -20.41 -29.91
C TYR A 42 23.80 -20.08 -28.83
N SER A 43 24.20 -19.25 -27.86
CA SER A 43 23.28 -18.64 -26.91
C SER A 43 23.73 -17.22 -26.61
N ILE A 44 22.76 -16.32 -26.45
CA ILE A 44 23.00 -14.96 -25.97
C ILE A 44 22.66 -14.91 -24.49
N ILE A 45 23.56 -14.31 -23.73
CA ILE A 45 23.31 -13.87 -22.36
C ILE A 45 23.43 -12.34 -22.30
N ILE A 46 22.71 -11.73 -21.38
CA ILE A 46 22.87 -10.31 -21.02
C ILE A 46 23.30 -10.27 -19.57
N ALA A 47 24.50 -9.76 -19.34
CA ALA A 47 25.03 -9.48 -18.01
C ALA A 47 24.85 -8.01 -17.68
N GLY A 48 24.54 -7.68 -16.43
CA GLY A 48 24.44 -6.30 -16.00
C GLY A 48 24.44 -6.16 -14.49
N ILE A 49 24.15 -4.95 -14.02
CA ILE A 49 24.03 -4.64 -12.60
C ILE A 49 22.56 -4.73 -12.16
N GLU A 50 22.33 -5.40 -11.04
CA GLU A 50 21.01 -5.52 -10.43
C GLU A 50 20.43 -4.14 -10.13
N ASN A 51 19.17 -3.90 -10.55
CA ASN A 51 18.45 -2.64 -10.30
C ASN A 51 19.14 -1.36 -10.78
N PHE A 52 20.04 -1.43 -11.77
CA PHE A 52 20.82 -0.30 -12.26
C PHE A 52 19.98 0.95 -12.60
N VAL A 53 18.80 0.75 -13.21
CA VAL A 53 17.90 1.84 -13.60
C VAL A 53 17.35 2.64 -12.38
N LEU A 54 17.31 2.05 -11.18
CA LEU A 54 16.89 2.78 -9.97
C LEU A 54 17.92 3.79 -9.52
N TYR A 55 19.18 3.40 -9.59
CA TYR A 55 20.26 4.19 -9.02
C TYR A 55 20.85 5.17 -10.03
N ILE A 56 20.49 5.08 -11.32
CA ILE A 56 21.08 5.92 -12.36
C ILE A 56 20.96 7.43 -12.08
N ASN A 57 19.90 7.86 -11.39
CA ASN A 57 19.66 9.26 -11.02
C ASN A 57 20.38 9.65 -9.71
N GLU A 58 20.90 8.70 -8.96
CA GLU A 58 21.69 8.94 -7.74
C GLU A 58 23.16 9.22 -8.05
N TYR A 59 23.63 8.91 -9.27
CA TYR A 59 24.99 9.13 -9.73
C TYR A 59 25.08 10.28 -10.73
N THR A 60 26.19 11.00 -10.69
CA THR A 60 26.60 11.92 -11.76
C THR A 60 27.03 11.16 -13.01
N ASN A 61 27.04 11.84 -14.16
CA ASN A 61 27.51 11.24 -15.42
C ASN A 61 28.94 10.68 -15.33
N LEU A 62 29.81 11.29 -14.53
CA LEU A 62 31.19 10.81 -14.34
C LEU A 62 31.22 9.52 -13.53
N GLU A 63 30.47 9.45 -12.42
CA GLU A 63 30.37 8.25 -11.59
C GLU A 63 29.75 7.07 -12.37
N LEU A 64 28.75 7.33 -13.21
CA LEU A 64 28.18 6.32 -14.10
C LEU A 64 29.21 5.74 -15.08
N LEU A 65 30.08 6.58 -15.65
CA LEU A 65 31.14 6.13 -16.55
C LEU A 65 32.21 5.33 -15.82
N GLU A 66 32.54 5.70 -14.57
CA GLU A 66 33.47 4.94 -13.72
C GLU A 66 32.89 3.57 -13.34
N LEU A 67 31.61 3.54 -12.97
CA LEU A 67 30.88 2.32 -12.66
C LEU A 67 30.84 1.36 -13.86
N ASP A 68 30.48 1.86 -15.04
CA ASP A 68 30.47 1.07 -16.27
C ASP A 68 31.86 0.54 -16.63
N ARG A 69 32.91 1.37 -16.48
CA ARG A 69 34.29 0.94 -16.72
C ARG A 69 34.71 -0.17 -15.75
N ASN A 70 34.38 -0.04 -14.46
CA ASN A 70 34.68 -1.06 -13.46
C ASN A 70 33.94 -2.37 -13.77
N PHE A 71 32.64 -2.30 -14.03
CA PHE A 71 31.83 -3.44 -14.42
C PHE A 71 32.38 -4.13 -15.67
N GLY A 72 32.64 -3.36 -16.73
CA GLY A 72 33.21 -3.85 -17.97
C GLY A 72 34.55 -4.56 -17.78
N SER A 73 35.43 -4.01 -16.94
CA SER A 73 36.73 -4.63 -16.62
C SER A 73 36.55 -5.98 -15.91
N GLN A 74 35.66 -6.06 -14.91
CA GLN A 74 35.41 -7.29 -14.17
C GLN A 74 34.77 -8.38 -15.05
N ILE A 75 33.80 -8.01 -15.88
CA ILE A 75 33.19 -8.93 -16.85
C ILE A 75 34.25 -9.45 -17.82
N LYS A 76 35.06 -8.55 -18.40
CA LYS A 76 36.09 -8.94 -19.36
C LYS A 76 37.08 -9.95 -18.79
N GLU A 77 37.52 -9.78 -17.54
CA GLU A 77 38.39 -10.74 -16.85
C GLU A 77 37.76 -12.14 -16.74
N GLN A 78 36.44 -12.23 -16.56
CA GLN A 78 35.75 -13.51 -16.54
C GLN A 78 35.62 -14.14 -17.94
N LEU A 79 35.47 -13.33 -18.98
CA LEU A 79 35.29 -13.82 -20.36
C LEU A 79 36.60 -14.23 -21.04
N GLU A 80 37.74 -13.59 -20.73
CA GLU A 80 39.04 -13.90 -21.34
C GLU A 80 39.48 -15.36 -21.14
N LYS A 81 38.89 -16.05 -20.17
CA LYS A 81 39.13 -17.47 -19.85
C LYS A 81 38.45 -18.44 -20.81
N PHE A 82 37.62 -17.95 -21.74
CA PHE A 82 36.85 -18.77 -22.66
C PHE A 82 37.11 -18.35 -24.11
N GLU A 83 37.54 -19.29 -24.95
CA GLU A 83 37.72 -19.03 -26.38
C GLU A 83 36.38 -18.89 -27.12
N GLN A 84 35.35 -19.57 -26.58
CA GLN A 84 33.96 -19.72 -27.05
C GLN A 84 33.05 -18.50 -26.86
N ILE A 85 33.60 -17.38 -26.44
CA ILE A 85 32.82 -16.19 -26.07
C ILE A 85 33.11 -15.02 -27.00
N TYR A 86 32.04 -14.31 -27.34
CA TYR A 86 32.09 -13.02 -28.01
C TYR A 86 31.24 -11.99 -27.28
N MET A 87 31.82 -10.84 -26.95
CA MET A 87 31.10 -9.72 -26.35
C MET A 87 30.56 -8.81 -27.46
N LEU A 88 29.28 -8.51 -27.37
CA LEU A 88 28.52 -7.64 -28.27
C LEU A 88 28.32 -6.27 -27.65
N GLN A 89 27.80 -5.34 -28.48
CA GLN A 89 27.42 -3.97 -28.16
C GLN A 89 27.25 -3.69 -26.66
N GLU A 90 27.97 -2.70 -26.16
CA GLU A 90 27.92 -2.28 -24.77
C GLU A 90 26.88 -1.17 -24.61
N GLN A 91 26.02 -1.32 -23.60
CA GLN A 91 25.28 -0.21 -23.02
C GLN A 91 25.83 0.01 -21.61
N LEU A 92 25.50 1.16 -21.02
CA LEU A 92 26.00 1.52 -19.70
C LEU A 92 25.57 0.46 -18.67
N CYS A 93 26.56 -0.15 -18.02
CA CYS A 93 26.42 -1.26 -17.07
C CYS A 93 25.69 -2.51 -17.60
N GLU A 94 25.71 -2.72 -18.93
CA GLU A 94 25.12 -3.89 -19.59
C GLU A 94 26.12 -4.48 -20.60
N ARG A 95 26.27 -5.80 -20.63
CA ARG A 95 27.09 -6.55 -21.58
C ARG A 95 26.29 -7.66 -22.22
N ILE A 96 26.11 -7.57 -23.53
CA ILE A 96 25.52 -8.65 -24.33
C ILE A 96 26.67 -9.61 -24.69
N ILE A 97 26.50 -10.90 -24.41
CA ILE A 97 27.56 -11.89 -24.59
C ILE A 97 27.00 -13.06 -25.40
N CYS A 98 27.62 -13.35 -26.52
CA CYS A 98 27.38 -14.53 -27.34
C CYS A 98 28.32 -15.66 -26.91
N ILE A 99 27.76 -16.84 -26.66
CA ILE A 99 28.49 -18.06 -26.34
C ILE A 99 28.22 -19.05 -27.46
N TYR A 100 29.25 -19.73 -27.94
CA TYR A 100 29.12 -20.75 -28.97
C TYR A 100 29.90 -22.03 -28.65
N GLY A 101 29.43 -23.17 -29.16
CA GLY A 101 30.06 -24.47 -28.90
C GLY A 101 29.72 -25.52 -29.94
N ASP A 102 30.38 -26.68 -29.86
CA ASP A 102 30.14 -27.84 -30.72
C ASP A 102 28.86 -28.60 -30.33
N SER A 103 28.38 -28.42 -29.10
CA SER A 103 27.15 -29.03 -28.60
C SER A 103 26.37 -28.08 -27.71
N GLU A 104 25.06 -28.33 -27.58
CA GLU A 104 24.20 -27.59 -26.66
C GLU A 104 24.70 -27.70 -25.20
N ASN A 105 25.11 -28.88 -24.76
CA ASN A 105 25.63 -29.11 -23.40
C ASN A 105 26.90 -28.31 -23.09
N GLU A 106 27.80 -28.16 -24.08
CA GLU A 106 28.99 -27.32 -23.92
C GLU A 106 28.62 -25.86 -23.66
N VAL A 107 27.69 -25.32 -24.46
CA VAL A 107 27.18 -23.95 -24.30
C VAL A 107 26.51 -23.77 -22.94
N LEU A 108 25.67 -24.71 -22.52
CA LEU A 108 25.00 -24.66 -21.22
C LEU A 108 25.98 -24.67 -20.04
N SER A 109 27.01 -25.52 -20.09
CA SER A 109 28.04 -25.60 -19.04
C SER A 109 28.83 -24.29 -18.90
N ILE A 110 29.14 -23.63 -20.03
CA ILE A 110 29.79 -22.30 -20.01
C ILE A 110 28.89 -21.27 -19.35
N ILE A 111 27.58 -21.26 -19.67
CA ILE A 111 26.62 -20.33 -19.09
C ILE A 111 26.52 -20.51 -17.57
N GLU A 112 26.40 -21.74 -17.07
CA GLU A 112 26.31 -22.01 -15.62
C GLU A 112 27.56 -21.52 -14.87
N ASN A 113 28.75 -21.69 -15.48
CA ASN A 113 30.00 -21.20 -14.92
C ASN A 113 30.03 -19.67 -14.85
N LEU A 114 29.61 -19.00 -15.92
CA LEU A 114 29.54 -17.53 -15.99
C LEU A 114 28.50 -16.96 -15.03
N GLU A 115 27.34 -17.60 -14.91
CA GLU A 115 26.27 -17.18 -14.01
C GLU A 115 26.78 -17.14 -12.57
N THR A 116 27.47 -18.19 -12.13
CA THR A 116 28.07 -18.25 -10.79
C THR A 116 29.09 -17.14 -10.58
N LYS A 117 29.93 -16.85 -11.59
CA LYS A 117 30.96 -15.79 -11.51
C LYS A 117 30.34 -14.40 -11.47
N ILE A 118 29.37 -14.12 -12.35
CA ILE A 118 28.72 -12.83 -12.48
C ILE A 118 27.90 -12.49 -11.24
N LYS A 119 27.17 -13.47 -10.66
CA LYS A 119 26.45 -13.29 -9.40
C LYS A 119 27.37 -12.94 -8.22
N ASN A 120 28.63 -13.36 -8.27
CA ASN A 120 29.61 -13.09 -7.21
C ASN A 120 30.41 -11.79 -7.43
N LEU A 121 30.18 -11.07 -8.53
CA LEU A 121 30.80 -9.76 -8.74
C LEU A 121 30.20 -8.77 -7.74
N LYS A 122 31.09 -8.12 -6.97
CA LYS A 122 30.73 -7.00 -6.10
C LYS A 122 31.06 -5.71 -6.83
N ILE A 123 30.02 -4.98 -7.19
CA ILE A 123 30.14 -3.71 -7.88
C ILE A 123 29.58 -2.67 -6.92
N GLU A 124 30.47 -2.10 -6.12
CA GLU A 124 30.11 -1.31 -4.95
C GLU A 124 29.17 -2.09 -4.01
N ASN A 125 27.91 -1.64 -3.87
CA ASN A 125 26.88 -2.27 -3.03
C ASN A 125 25.88 -3.12 -3.84
N MET A 126 26.11 -3.31 -5.14
CA MET A 126 25.21 -4.02 -6.06
C MET A 126 25.81 -5.34 -6.54
N ASN A 127 24.93 -6.28 -6.91
CA ASN A 127 25.31 -7.57 -7.47
C ASN A 127 25.27 -7.57 -8.99
N GLY A 128 26.11 -8.40 -9.61
CA GLY A 128 25.96 -8.75 -11.02
C GLY A 128 24.78 -9.70 -11.24
N VAL A 129 24.08 -9.52 -12.36
CA VAL A 129 22.97 -10.38 -12.81
C VAL A 129 23.20 -10.85 -14.23
N LEU A 130 22.63 -12.00 -14.60
CA LEU A 130 22.75 -12.62 -15.91
C LEU A 130 21.38 -13.12 -16.37
N PHE A 131 21.01 -12.79 -17.60
CA PHE A 131 19.78 -13.26 -18.25
C PHE A 131 20.12 -14.05 -19.49
N LYS A 132 19.68 -15.30 -19.52
CA LYS A 132 20.00 -16.26 -20.58
C LYS A 132 18.88 -16.32 -21.63
N GLY A 133 19.26 -16.41 -22.89
CA GLY A 133 18.40 -16.75 -24.02
C GLY A 133 18.32 -18.26 -24.29
N SER A 134 17.54 -18.67 -25.29
CA SER A 134 17.56 -20.07 -25.74
C SER A 134 18.93 -20.47 -26.30
N THR A 135 19.24 -21.77 -26.28
CA THR A 135 20.40 -22.31 -27.02
C THR A 135 19.91 -22.76 -28.39
N GLU A 136 20.50 -22.21 -29.44
CA GLU A 136 20.04 -22.41 -30.81
C GLU A 136 21.14 -23.03 -31.67
N LYS A 137 20.79 -23.99 -32.53
CA LYS A 137 21.72 -24.50 -33.55
C LYS A 137 21.77 -23.55 -34.75
N GLY A 138 22.97 -23.12 -35.10
CA GLY A 138 23.28 -22.26 -36.25
C GLY A 138 23.16 -20.77 -35.97
N ILE A 139 24.12 -20.00 -36.51
CA ILE A 139 24.30 -18.57 -36.23
C ILE A 139 23.08 -17.69 -36.57
N PHE A 140 22.25 -18.06 -37.55
CA PHE A 140 21.10 -17.25 -37.95
C PHE A 140 19.97 -17.19 -36.91
N LYS A 141 19.90 -18.16 -36.00
CA LYS A 141 18.89 -18.20 -34.94
C LYS A 141 19.27 -17.38 -33.71
N ILE A 142 20.46 -16.76 -33.70
CA ILE A 142 20.97 -16.00 -32.56
C ILE A 142 20.07 -14.82 -32.17
N LYS A 143 19.33 -14.22 -33.12
CA LYS A 143 18.33 -13.17 -32.84
C LYS A 143 17.19 -13.66 -31.92
N GLN A 144 16.80 -14.92 -32.04
CA GLN A 144 15.78 -15.52 -31.17
C GLN A 144 16.30 -15.62 -29.74
N SER A 145 17.52 -16.13 -29.58
CA SER A 145 18.20 -16.19 -28.28
C SER A 145 18.33 -14.81 -27.65
N TYR A 146 18.76 -13.80 -28.44
CA TYR A 146 18.83 -12.42 -27.98
C TYR A 146 17.48 -11.86 -27.53
N SER A 147 16.41 -12.07 -28.31
CA SER A 147 15.08 -11.58 -27.98
C SER A 147 14.61 -12.12 -26.62
N ILE A 148 14.84 -13.39 -26.35
CA ILE A 148 14.51 -14.02 -25.05
C ILE A 148 15.35 -13.42 -23.91
N ALA A 149 16.67 -13.30 -24.10
CA ALA A 149 17.56 -12.71 -23.10
C ALA A 149 17.19 -11.24 -22.82
N ARG A 150 16.91 -10.46 -23.87
CA ARG A 150 16.55 -9.04 -23.78
C ARG A 150 15.19 -8.81 -23.16
N ASN A 151 14.19 -9.64 -23.47
CA ASN A 151 12.90 -9.57 -22.81
C ASN A 151 13.03 -9.88 -21.31
N SER A 152 13.81 -10.90 -20.95
CA SER A 152 14.10 -11.24 -19.55
C SER A 152 14.83 -10.09 -18.82
N TRP A 153 15.84 -9.49 -19.46
CA TRP A 153 16.56 -8.32 -18.95
C TRP A 153 15.65 -7.11 -18.75
N LYS A 154 14.83 -6.76 -19.76
CA LYS A 154 13.87 -5.64 -19.66
C LYS A 154 12.87 -5.86 -18.53
N VAL A 155 12.30 -7.06 -18.44
CA VAL A 155 11.38 -7.42 -17.36
C VAL A 155 12.05 -7.29 -16.00
N ALA A 156 13.33 -7.67 -15.87
CA ALA A 156 14.06 -7.50 -14.60
C ALA A 156 14.36 -6.03 -14.28
N GLN A 157 14.75 -5.23 -15.26
CA GLN A 157 15.01 -3.79 -15.07
C GLN A 157 13.71 -2.99 -14.83
N GLU A 158 12.58 -3.47 -15.33
CA GLU A 158 11.25 -2.91 -15.05
C GLU A 158 10.64 -3.48 -13.75
N ASN A 159 11.17 -4.57 -13.20
CA ASN A 159 10.76 -5.18 -11.92
C ASN A 159 11.65 -4.68 -10.78
N TYR A 160 11.43 -3.42 -10.43
CA TYR A 160 12.07 -2.63 -9.38
C TYR A 160 11.93 -3.15 -7.91
N TRP A 161 11.60 -4.43 -7.65
CA TRP A 161 10.90 -4.84 -6.40
C TRP A 161 11.31 -6.14 -5.67
N GLU A 162 12.48 -6.73 -5.90
CA GLU A 162 12.86 -8.05 -5.32
C GLU A 162 11.89 -9.21 -5.67
N ILE A 163 11.10 -9.05 -6.73
CA ILE A 163 10.29 -10.14 -7.27
C ILE A 163 11.15 -10.76 -8.37
N SER A 164 11.84 -11.83 -8.02
CA SER A 164 12.51 -12.66 -9.03
C SER A 164 11.44 -13.11 -10.01
N PRO A 165 11.55 -12.81 -11.32
CA PRO A 165 10.74 -13.55 -12.26
C PRO A 165 11.12 -15.01 -12.08
N ILE A 166 10.14 -15.86 -11.80
CA ILE A 166 10.28 -17.28 -12.05
C ILE A 166 10.26 -17.43 -13.57
N LEU A 167 11.37 -17.08 -14.20
CA LEU A 167 11.76 -17.62 -15.48
C LEU A 167 12.58 -18.85 -15.11
N THR A 168 11.91 -19.98 -14.93
CA THR A 168 12.62 -21.25 -14.96
C THR A 168 13.36 -21.33 -16.30
N THR A 169 14.49 -22.02 -16.26
CA THR A 169 15.51 -22.16 -17.31
C THR A 169 14.98 -22.71 -18.65
N ASP A 170 13.69 -23.03 -18.73
CA ASP A 170 12.97 -23.70 -19.80
C ASP A 170 11.76 -22.90 -20.35
N GLY A 171 11.57 -21.63 -19.93
CA GLY A 171 10.57 -20.74 -20.53
C GLY A 171 9.11 -21.15 -20.29
N LYS A 172 8.85 -22.04 -19.33
CA LYS A 172 7.50 -22.40 -18.89
C LYS A 172 7.07 -21.44 -17.79
N SER A 173 6.03 -20.64 -18.05
CA SER A 173 5.41 -19.83 -17.01
C SER A 173 4.81 -20.76 -15.94
N GLU A 174 5.17 -20.58 -14.68
CA GLU A 174 4.33 -21.08 -13.60
C GLU A 174 2.90 -20.54 -13.75
N ASN A 175 1.90 -21.33 -13.34
CA ASN A 175 0.50 -20.95 -13.43
C ASN A 175 0.26 -19.61 -12.72
N TYR A 176 -0.35 -18.65 -13.43
CA TYR A 176 -0.72 -17.35 -12.88
C TYR A 176 -1.69 -17.53 -11.71
N THR A 177 -1.24 -17.28 -10.48
CA THR A 177 -2.07 -17.30 -9.28
C THR A 177 -2.67 -15.92 -9.02
N PHE A 178 -3.99 -15.86 -8.92
CA PHE A 178 -4.68 -14.63 -8.56
C PHE A 178 -4.60 -14.45 -7.04
N PHE A 179 -3.89 -13.43 -6.57
CA PHE A 179 -3.91 -13.07 -5.15
C PHE A 179 -5.25 -12.42 -4.81
N SER A 180 -6.00 -13.02 -3.91
CA SER A 180 -7.21 -12.44 -3.33
C SER A 180 -6.94 -11.96 -1.92
N TYR A 181 -7.54 -10.83 -1.55
CA TYR A 181 -7.48 -10.30 -0.20
C TYR A 181 -8.85 -9.82 0.23
N ASP A 182 -9.09 -9.87 1.54
CA ASP A 182 -10.30 -9.35 2.16
C ASP A 182 -10.01 -7.98 2.79
N SER A 183 -10.58 -6.93 2.21
CA SER A 183 -10.46 -5.54 2.66
C SER A 183 -11.42 -5.20 3.82
N SER A 184 -12.34 -6.11 4.20
CA SER A 184 -13.40 -5.83 5.16
C SER A 184 -12.88 -5.32 6.50
N LYS A 185 -11.79 -5.93 7.01
CA LYS A 185 -11.13 -5.54 8.25
C LYS A 185 -10.49 -4.16 8.18
N ILE A 186 -9.82 -3.84 7.08
CA ILE A 186 -9.23 -2.51 6.84
C ILE A 186 -10.33 -1.45 6.82
N LYS A 187 -11.42 -1.69 6.07
CA LYS A 187 -12.56 -0.77 6.03
C LYS A 187 -13.22 -0.62 7.40
N SER A 188 -13.36 -1.70 8.17
CA SER A 188 -13.90 -1.64 9.53
C SER A 188 -13.01 -0.81 10.46
N ALA A 189 -11.68 -0.98 10.39
CA ALA A 189 -10.73 -0.20 11.17
C ALA A 189 -10.77 1.30 10.80
N ILE A 190 -10.88 1.62 9.50
CA ILE A 190 -11.01 3.03 9.08
C ILE A 190 -12.31 3.64 9.60
N ARG A 191 -13.43 2.89 9.55
CA ARG A 191 -14.71 3.35 10.10
C ARG A 191 -14.71 3.52 11.62
N SER A 192 -13.86 2.79 12.35
CA SER A 192 -13.71 2.98 13.80
C SER A 192 -13.02 4.30 14.13
N GLY A 193 -12.15 4.78 13.24
CA GLY A 193 -11.36 6.00 13.44
C GLY A 193 -10.25 5.83 14.48
N GLU A 194 -9.91 4.59 14.85
CA GLU A 194 -8.82 4.28 15.78
C GLU A 194 -7.52 4.01 15.01
N GLU A 195 -6.58 4.95 15.11
CA GLU A 195 -5.34 4.96 14.30
C GLU A 195 -4.52 3.69 14.45
N GLU A 196 -4.36 3.17 15.67
CA GLU A 196 -3.61 1.94 15.92
C GLU A 196 -4.23 0.73 15.21
N GLU A 197 -5.56 0.64 15.15
CA GLU A 197 -6.29 -0.42 14.46
C GLU A 197 -6.08 -0.34 12.94
N ILE A 198 -6.17 0.87 12.38
CA ILE A 198 -5.96 1.16 10.95
C ILE A 198 -4.54 0.72 10.54
N LEU A 199 -3.53 1.19 11.27
CA LEU A 199 -2.13 0.89 10.97
C LEU A 199 -1.83 -0.60 11.07
N ASN A 200 -2.39 -1.30 12.07
CA ASN A 200 -2.19 -2.73 12.26
C ASN A 200 -2.81 -3.56 11.13
N GLU A 201 -4.02 -3.24 10.67
CA GLU A 201 -4.64 -3.97 9.55
C GLU A 201 -3.92 -3.72 8.22
N LEU A 202 -3.46 -2.48 7.97
CA LEU A 202 -2.64 -2.18 6.79
C LEU A 202 -1.28 -2.87 6.82
N GLU A 203 -0.68 -3.03 7.99
CA GLU A 203 0.58 -3.78 8.15
C GLU A 203 0.39 -5.28 7.90
N LYS A 204 -0.71 -5.86 8.37
CA LYS A 204 -1.07 -7.25 8.05
C LYS A 204 -1.28 -7.45 6.56
N PHE A 205 -1.93 -6.49 5.91
CA PHE A 205 -2.08 -6.47 4.45
C PHE A 205 -0.71 -6.42 3.77
N TYR A 206 0.17 -5.48 4.15
CA TYR A 206 1.50 -5.36 3.57
C TYR A 206 2.33 -6.64 3.69
N LYS A 207 2.34 -7.27 4.87
CA LYS A 207 3.06 -8.54 5.11
C LYS A 207 2.56 -9.69 4.24
N LYS A 208 1.26 -9.76 3.96
CA LYS A 208 0.67 -10.78 3.07
C LYS A 208 1.08 -10.61 1.61
N LEU A 209 1.58 -9.44 1.24
CA LEU A 209 2.06 -9.12 -0.11
C LEU A 209 3.57 -9.38 -0.26
N GLY A 210 4.19 -10.01 0.75
CA GLY A 210 5.60 -10.43 0.74
C GLY A 210 5.90 -11.63 -0.17
N LYS A 211 7.19 -12.01 -0.24
CA LYS A 211 7.74 -13.04 -1.16
C LYS A 211 6.90 -14.33 -1.17
N GLY A 212 6.46 -14.73 -2.35
CA GLY A 212 5.71 -15.97 -2.61
C GLY A 212 4.20 -15.80 -2.89
N TYR A 213 3.62 -14.61 -2.67
CA TYR A 213 2.19 -14.35 -2.89
C TYR A 213 1.88 -13.46 -4.11
N ILE A 214 2.83 -12.61 -4.51
CA ILE A 214 2.72 -11.76 -5.70
C ILE A 214 3.98 -11.95 -6.55
N ASN A 215 3.77 -12.18 -7.84
CA ASN A 215 4.83 -12.55 -8.78
C ASN A 215 5.15 -11.47 -9.82
N SER A 216 4.53 -10.28 -9.72
CA SER A 216 4.86 -9.15 -10.61
C SER A 216 4.46 -7.80 -10.02
N TYR A 217 5.11 -6.73 -10.51
CA TYR A 217 4.75 -5.36 -10.18
C TYR A 217 3.32 -4.99 -10.64
N LEU A 218 2.88 -5.52 -11.78
CA LEU A 218 1.51 -5.29 -12.28
C LEU A 218 0.46 -5.84 -11.31
N GLN A 219 0.66 -7.04 -10.77
CA GLN A 219 -0.22 -7.58 -9.73
C GLN A 219 -0.24 -6.67 -8.50
N TRP A 220 0.93 -6.20 -8.04
CA TRP A 220 1.01 -5.24 -6.93
C TRP A 220 0.22 -3.96 -7.22
N ILE A 221 0.43 -3.32 -8.39
CA ILE A 221 -0.32 -2.12 -8.78
C ILE A 221 -1.82 -2.39 -8.76
N MET A 222 -2.27 -3.52 -9.34
CA MET A 222 -3.70 -3.84 -9.41
C MET A 222 -4.31 -4.00 -8.01
N ILE A 223 -3.65 -4.76 -7.13
CA ILE A 223 -4.12 -4.99 -5.76
C ILE A 223 -4.12 -3.68 -4.97
N PHE A 224 -3.03 -2.91 -5.07
CA PHE A 224 -2.90 -1.62 -4.42
C PHE A 224 -3.97 -0.64 -4.90
N SER A 225 -4.17 -0.51 -6.21
CA SER A 225 -5.15 0.40 -6.82
C SER A 225 -6.59 0.04 -6.43
N ASN A 226 -6.88 -1.27 -6.31
CA ASN A 226 -8.16 -1.74 -5.83
C ASN A 226 -8.38 -1.33 -4.37
N LEU A 227 -7.40 -1.57 -3.49
CA LEU A 227 -7.49 -1.16 -2.08
C LEU A 227 -7.63 0.36 -1.95
N TYR A 228 -6.82 1.12 -2.67
CA TYR A 228 -6.89 2.57 -2.72
C TYR A 228 -8.29 3.04 -3.10
N ARG A 229 -8.87 2.51 -4.20
CA ARG A 229 -10.24 2.81 -4.63
C ARG A 229 -11.27 2.52 -3.55
N GLU A 230 -11.17 1.38 -2.87
CA GLU A 230 -12.09 1.01 -1.80
C GLU A 230 -12.01 1.95 -0.59
N ILE A 231 -10.82 2.44 -0.26
CA ILE A 231 -10.59 3.35 0.87
C ILE A 231 -11.12 4.75 0.56
N ILE A 232 -10.81 5.30 -0.61
CA ILE A 232 -11.22 6.67 -0.97
C ILE A 232 -12.74 6.84 -1.15
N GLN A 233 -13.49 5.74 -1.24
CA GLN A 233 -14.97 5.77 -1.30
C GLN A 233 -15.62 5.85 0.08
N LEU A 234 -14.91 5.48 1.15
CA LEU A 234 -15.47 5.46 2.51
C LEU A 234 -15.99 6.83 3.00
N PRO A 235 -15.34 7.98 2.72
CA PRO A 235 -15.82 9.29 3.16
C PRO A 235 -17.28 9.59 2.77
N GLU A 236 -17.76 9.07 1.64
CA GLU A 236 -19.14 9.27 1.19
C GLU A 236 -20.17 8.71 2.18
N GLU A 237 -19.82 7.67 2.93
CA GLU A 237 -20.69 7.06 3.95
C GLU A 237 -21.03 8.01 5.11
N VAL A 238 -20.17 9.01 5.34
CA VAL A 238 -20.37 10.08 6.33
C VAL A 238 -20.66 11.43 5.70
N GLY A 239 -20.93 11.47 4.39
CA GLY A 239 -21.31 12.67 3.64
C GLY A 239 -20.15 13.63 3.38
N VAL A 240 -18.90 13.16 3.44
CA VAL A 240 -17.70 13.96 3.17
C VAL A 240 -17.19 13.62 1.78
N LYS A 241 -16.81 14.64 0.99
CA LYS A 241 -16.17 14.41 -0.30
C LYS A 241 -14.70 14.07 -0.08
N VAL A 242 -14.21 13.06 -0.77
CA VAL A 242 -12.81 12.66 -0.63
C VAL A 242 -11.84 13.75 -1.07
N ASP A 243 -12.23 14.59 -2.04
CA ASP A 243 -11.42 15.71 -2.51
C ASP A 243 -11.12 16.75 -1.43
N ASP A 244 -12.01 16.88 -0.45
CA ASP A 244 -11.83 17.79 0.69
C ASP A 244 -10.81 17.24 1.71
N ILE A 245 -10.50 15.94 1.65
CA ILE A 245 -9.55 15.26 2.54
C ILE A 245 -8.17 15.21 1.88
N ILE A 246 -8.09 14.61 0.69
CA ILE A 246 -6.82 14.25 0.04
C ILE A 246 -6.50 15.06 -1.22
N GLY A 247 -7.31 16.07 -1.55
CA GLY A 247 -7.20 16.79 -2.82
C GLY A 247 -7.60 15.89 -3.99
N ASN A 248 -6.89 15.94 -5.11
CA ASN A 248 -7.27 15.17 -6.30
C ASN A 248 -6.85 13.68 -6.16
N PRO A 249 -7.79 12.72 -6.05
CA PRO A 249 -7.46 11.31 -5.81
C PRO A 249 -6.68 10.68 -6.97
N ASP A 250 -7.03 11.01 -8.21
CA ASP A 250 -6.36 10.47 -9.40
C ASP A 250 -4.92 10.98 -9.53
N LEU A 251 -4.70 12.27 -9.22
CA LEU A 251 -3.36 12.87 -9.21
C LEU A 251 -2.49 12.25 -8.12
N LEU A 252 -3.04 12.09 -6.91
CA LEU A 252 -2.33 11.48 -5.79
C LEU A 252 -1.95 10.03 -6.12
N LEU A 253 -2.89 9.24 -6.66
CA LEU A 253 -2.59 7.88 -7.11
C LEU A 253 -1.49 7.87 -8.18
N LYS A 254 -1.55 8.79 -9.15
CA LYS A 254 -0.51 8.93 -10.19
C LYS A 254 0.86 9.22 -9.59
N GLU A 255 0.96 10.17 -8.65
CA GLU A 255 2.21 10.49 -7.97
C GLU A 255 2.77 9.26 -7.23
N MET A 256 1.93 8.53 -6.51
CA MET A 256 2.31 7.29 -5.83
C MET A 256 2.80 6.21 -6.81
N MET A 257 2.21 6.12 -8.00
CA MET A 257 2.67 5.19 -9.04
C MET A 257 4.03 5.59 -9.64
N LEU A 258 4.35 6.88 -9.65
CA LEU A 258 5.63 7.41 -10.14
C LEU A 258 6.77 7.22 -9.14
N GLU A 259 6.48 7.26 -7.83
CA GLU A 259 7.48 7.06 -6.77
C GLU A 259 8.22 5.73 -6.88
N ARG A 260 7.57 4.70 -7.45
CA ARG A 260 8.13 3.35 -7.59
C ARG A 260 8.89 2.97 -6.32
N LYS A 261 8.22 3.03 -5.15
CA LYS A 261 8.66 2.56 -3.83
C LYS A 261 7.46 2.03 -3.05
N ARG A 262 7.33 0.68 -2.92
CA ARG A 262 6.19 0.03 -2.22
C ARG A 262 5.98 0.59 -0.82
N GLU A 263 7.07 0.77 -0.09
CA GLU A 263 7.04 1.30 1.27
C GLU A 263 6.50 2.73 1.30
N ILE A 264 6.94 3.60 0.39
CA ILE A 264 6.43 4.97 0.26
C ILE A 264 4.94 4.94 -0.09
N MET A 265 4.55 4.12 -1.06
CA MET A 265 3.13 3.97 -1.43
C MET A 265 2.28 3.51 -0.24
N MET A 266 2.76 2.56 0.54
CA MET A 266 2.07 2.09 1.74
C MET A 266 2.02 3.14 2.85
N ASN A 267 3.07 3.95 3.02
CA ASN A 267 3.07 5.05 3.98
C ASN A 267 2.04 6.11 3.61
N ASN A 268 1.94 6.47 2.34
CA ASN A 268 0.89 7.37 1.85
C ASN A 268 -0.51 6.76 2.04
N LEU A 269 -0.69 5.46 1.76
CA LEU A 269 -1.97 4.79 2.00
C LEU A 269 -2.37 4.79 3.48
N ARG A 270 -1.40 4.60 4.39
CA ARG A 270 -1.61 4.71 5.84
C ARG A 270 -2.06 6.12 6.23
N ALA A 271 -1.37 7.15 5.74
CA ALA A 271 -1.71 8.55 6.02
C ALA A 271 -3.15 8.88 5.57
N ILE A 272 -3.50 8.54 4.31
CA ILE A 272 -4.84 8.73 3.75
C ILE A 272 -5.90 8.00 4.59
N SER A 273 -5.63 6.74 4.97
CA SER A 273 -6.54 5.94 5.78
C SER A 273 -6.79 6.56 7.17
N SER A 274 -5.74 7.10 7.80
CA SER A 274 -5.85 7.81 9.07
C SER A 274 -6.63 9.12 8.95
N GLU A 275 -6.41 9.90 7.89
CA GLU A 275 -7.18 11.13 7.63
C GLU A 275 -8.66 10.84 7.42
N ILE A 276 -8.99 9.81 6.64
CA ILE A 276 -10.37 9.36 6.45
C ILE A 276 -10.96 8.86 7.79
N GLY A 277 -10.20 8.09 8.57
CA GLY A 277 -10.63 7.62 9.89
C GLY A 277 -10.97 8.77 10.85
N ASN A 278 -10.25 9.89 10.76
CA ASN A 278 -10.57 11.09 11.53
C ASN A 278 -11.93 11.70 11.15
N GLU A 279 -12.32 11.66 9.87
CA GLU A 279 -13.65 12.12 9.44
C GLU A 279 -14.77 11.24 9.99
N PHE A 280 -14.58 9.91 10.02
CA PHE A 280 -15.51 8.99 10.69
C PHE A 280 -15.62 9.29 12.19
N LYS A 281 -14.49 9.56 12.85
CA LYS A 281 -14.46 9.93 14.28
C LYS A 281 -15.22 11.22 14.55
N LYS A 282 -15.03 12.25 13.71
CA LYS A 282 -15.77 13.53 13.78
C LYS A 282 -17.27 13.33 13.57
N ALA A 283 -17.66 12.57 12.54
CA ALA A 283 -19.06 12.26 12.26
C ALA A 283 -19.73 11.51 13.43
N GLY A 284 -19.02 10.53 14.01
CA GLY A 284 -19.47 9.79 15.19
C GLY A 284 -19.67 10.70 16.42
N GLN A 285 -18.75 11.63 16.68
CA GLN A 285 -18.88 12.62 17.75
C GLN A 285 -20.04 13.59 17.53
N GLY A 286 -20.24 14.05 16.29
CA GLY A 286 -21.38 14.90 15.92
C GLY A 286 -22.72 14.22 16.22
N ARG A 287 -22.85 12.94 15.88
CA ARG A 287 -24.05 12.14 16.18
C ARG A 287 -24.24 11.93 17.68
N GLN A 288 -23.18 11.62 18.43
CA GLN A 288 -23.24 11.49 19.90
C GLN A 288 -23.74 12.78 20.56
N LYS A 289 -23.24 13.94 20.10
CA LYS A 289 -23.67 15.25 20.58
C LYS A 289 -25.14 15.54 20.26
N ASP A 290 -25.61 15.20 19.06
CA ASP A 290 -27.03 15.37 18.67
C ASP A 290 -27.95 14.49 19.52
N ILE A 291 -27.58 13.22 19.75
CA ILE A 291 -28.33 12.31 20.65
C ILE A 291 -28.39 12.89 22.06
N LEU A 292 -27.27 13.40 22.57
CA LEU A 292 -27.19 13.99 23.91
C LEU A 292 -28.09 15.23 24.02
N ASN A 293 -28.04 16.14 23.05
CA ASN A 293 -28.86 17.35 23.02
C ASN A 293 -30.35 17.01 22.97
N LYS A 294 -30.75 16.06 22.12
CA LYS A 294 -32.15 15.59 22.03
C LYS A 294 -32.61 14.97 23.34
N ALA A 295 -31.76 14.16 23.98
CA ALA A 295 -32.06 13.55 25.27
C ALA A 295 -32.25 14.61 26.36
N LEU A 296 -31.34 15.58 26.46
CA LEU A 296 -31.43 16.68 27.43
C LEU A 296 -32.66 17.55 27.20
N THR A 297 -32.96 17.88 25.93
CA THR A 297 -34.17 18.64 25.57
C THR A 297 -35.43 17.88 25.98
N PHE A 298 -35.51 16.58 25.68
CA PHE A 298 -36.66 15.78 26.08
C PHE A 298 -36.82 15.68 27.60
N ILE A 299 -35.71 15.58 28.34
CA ILE A 299 -35.73 15.61 29.81
C ILE A 299 -36.25 16.97 30.31
N ASP A 300 -35.77 18.07 29.76
CA ASP A 300 -36.21 19.42 30.11
C ASP A 300 -37.68 19.68 29.74
N ASP A 301 -38.17 19.11 28.65
CA ASP A 301 -39.58 19.24 28.25
C ASP A 301 -40.52 18.36 29.10
N ASN A 302 -39.99 17.35 29.80
CA ASN A 302 -40.79 16.33 30.49
C ASN A 302 -40.44 16.16 31.98
N TYR A 303 -39.61 17.03 32.57
CA TYR A 303 -39.09 16.87 33.94
C TYR A 303 -40.19 16.72 35.01
N TYR A 304 -41.36 17.29 34.75
CA TYR A 304 -42.51 17.31 35.67
C TYR A 304 -43.19 15.93 35.82
N LYS A 305 -42.93 14.98 34.91
CA LYS A 305 -43.49 13.63 35.00
C LYS A 305 -42.75 12.86 36.08
N GLU A 306 -43.47 12.40 37.11
CA GLU A 306 -42.89 11.68 38.25
C GLU A 306 -42.16 10.40 37.83
N ASP A 307 -42.76 9.65 36.91
CA ASP A 307 -42.34 8.33 36.42
C ASP A 307 -41.43 8.37 35.18
N LEU A 308 -40.89 9.54 34.83
CA LEU A 308 -40.00 9.68 33.67
C LEU A 308 -38.77 8.77 33.83
N THR A 309 -38.63 7.80 32.93
CA THR A 309 -37.50 6.87 32.92
C THR A 309 -36.53 7.16 31.78
N ILE A 310 -35.30 6.68 31.90
CA ILE A 310 -34.36 6.70 30.78
C ILE A 310 -34.88 5.91 29.57
N GLY A 311 -35.74 4.91 29.79
CA GLY A 311 -36.39 4.16 28.73
C GLY A 311 -37.30 5.03 27.87
N ASP A 312 -38.01 5.98 28.49
CA ASP A 312 -38.87 6.93 27.79
C ASP A 312 -38.05 7.89 26.92
N VAL A 313 -36.95 8.42 27.48
CA VAL A 313 -36.02 9.30 26.76
C VAL A 313 -35.40 8.56 25.57
N ALA A 314 -34.86 7.36 25.82
CA ALA A 314 -34.21 6.55 24.80
C ALA A 314 -35.16 6.18 23.66
N LYS A 315 -36.41 5.80 24.00
CA LYS A 315 -37.46 5.52 23.03
C LYS A 315 -37.83 6.75 22.20
N ASN A 316 -37.91 7.93 22.79
CA ASN A 316 -38.25 9.16 22.08
C ASN A 316 -37.20 9.54 21.03
N ILE A 317 -35.92 9.29 21.32
CA ILE A 317 -34.80 9.65 20.44
C ILE A 317 -34.27 8.45 19.62
N TYR A 318 -35.00 7.34 19.61
CA TYR A 318 -34.72 6.12 18.83
C TYR A 318 -33.35 5.48 19.12
N VAL A 319 -32.95 5.39 20.39
CA VAL A 319 -31.74 4.68 20.85
C VAL A 319 -32.06 3.68 21.96
N SER A 320 -31.11 2.82 22.31
CA SER A 320 -31.27 1.93 23.47
C SER A 320 -30.95 2.65 24.78
N SER A 321 -31.67 2.29 25.86
CA SER A 321 -31.43 2.84 27.20
C SER A 321 -30.01 2.59 27.71
N SER A 322 -29.44 1.42 27.39
CA SER A 322 -28.07 1.07 27.76
C SER A 322 -27.05 1.98 27.07
N TYR A 323 -27.24 2.26 25.77
CA TYR A 323 -26.38 3.17 25.04
C TYR A 323 -26.46 4.60 25.58
N LEU A 324 -27.68 5.10 25.83
CA LEU A 324 -27.88 6.44 26.39
C LEU A 324 -27.28 6.58 27.79
N SER A 325 -27.37 5.53 28.64
CA SER A 325 -26.74 5.52 29.96
C SER A 325 -25.22 5.65 29.89
N LEU A 326 -24.60 4.87 28.99
CA LEU A 326 -23.16 4.91 28.73
C LEU A 326 -22.75 6.28 28.22
N LEU A 327 -23.54 6.87 27.31
CA LEU A 327 -23.29 8.18 26.76
C LEU A 327 -23.38 9.29 27.81
N PHE A 328 -24.40 9.29 28.69
CA PHE A 328 -24.48 10.25 29.80
C PHE A 328 -23.29 10.14 30.76
N ARG A 329 -22.89 8.91 31.11
CA ARG A 329 -21.71 8.70 31.97
C ARG A 329 -20.42 9.17 31.31
N LYS A 330 -20.23 8.87 30.03
CA LYS A 330 -19.02 9.21 29.28
C LYS A 330 -18.88 10.72 29.06
N GLU A 331 -19.96 11.38 28.61
CA GLU A 331 -19.90 12.77 28.14
C GLU A 331 -20.23 13.78 29.26
N LEU A 332 -21.08 13.42 30.23
CA LEU A 332 -21.51 14.32 31.31
C LEU A 332 -21.05 13.89 32.71
N GLY A 333 -20.49 12.67 32.86
CA GLY A 333 -20.11 12.11 34.15
C GLY A 333 -21.31 11.70 35.05
N LYS A 334 -22.55 11.88 34.59
CA LYS A 334 -23.77 11.75 35.39
C LYS A 334 -24.65 10.60 34.92
N THR A 335 -25.42 10.02 35.85
CA THR A 335 -26.55 9.15 35.56
C THR A 335 -27.74 9.96 35.06
N PHE A 336 -28.69 9.26 34.44
CA PHE A 336 -30.00 9.83 34.15
C PHE A 336 -30.71 10.41 35.39
N ILE A 337 -30.66 9.73 36.55
CA ILE A 337 -31.34 10.19 37.77
C ILE A 337 -30.72 11.49 38.29
N GLU A 338 -29.40 11.62 38.23
CA GLU A 338 -28.69 12.86 38.60
C GLU A 338 -29.07 13.99 37.64
N ILE A 339 -29.06 13.75 36.33
CA ILE A 339 -29.45 14.75 35.31
C ILE A 339 -30.90 15.20 35.52
N LEU A 340 -31.83 14.27 35.74
CA LEU A 340 -33.24 14.58 35.98
C LEU A 340 -33.43 15.36 37.29
N SER A 341 -32.72 14.98 38.34
CA SER A 341 -32.78 15.69 39.64
C SER A 341 -32.26 17.11 39.53
N ASP A 342 -31.12 17.32 38.87
CA ASP A 342 -30.55 18.65 38.61
C ASP A 342 -31.55 19.52 37.84
N THR A 343 -32.14 18.97 36.77
CA THR A 343 -33.14 19.65 35.94
C THR A 343 -34.36 20.06 36.77
N ARG A 344 -34.93 19.11 37.54
CA ARG A 344 -36.08 19.39 38.42
C ARG A 344 -35.76 20.44 39.49
N MET A 345 -34.56 20.45 40.05
CA MET A 345 -34.15 21.42 41.06
C MET A 345 -34.00 22.84 40.50
N GLU A 346 -33.41 23.00 39.31
CA GLU A 346 -33.33 24.31 38.67
C GLU A 346 -34.72 24.85 38.32
N HIS A 347 -35.63 24.02 37.81
CA HIS A 347 -37.03 24.41 37.61
C HIS A 347 -37.74 24.77 38.93
N ALA A 348 -37.52 23.99 40.00
CA ALA A 348 -38.10 24.27 41.32
C ALA A 348 -37.61 25.61 41.89
N LYS A 349 -36.32 25.89 41.76
CA LYS A 349 -35.72 27.18 42.13
C LYS A 349 -36.37 28.32 41.35
N ASN A 350 -36.50 28.18 40.02
CA ASN A 350 -37.15 29.19 39.19
C ASN A 350 -38.61 29.43 39.58
N LEU A 351 -39.38 28.38 39.87
CA LEU A 351 -40.77 28.50 40.33
C LEU A 351 -40.87 29.19 41.70
N LEU A 352 -39.97 28.88 42.65
CA LEU A 352 -39.98 29.50 43.97
C LEU A 352 -39.68 31.00 43.92
N LEU A 353 -38.79 31.42 43.00
CA LEU A 353 -38.39 32.82 42.84
C LEU A 353 -39.43 33.64 42.08
N ASN A 354 -40.06 33.05 41.06
CA ASN A 354 -40.86 33.80 40.09
C ASN A 354 -42.38 33.61 40.26
N THR A 355 -42.84 32.86 41.27
CA THR A 355 -44.27 32.58 41.45
C THR A 355 -44.72 32.64 42.91
N ASN A 356 -46.03 32.78 43.13
CA ASN A 356 -46.65 32.75 44.45
C ASN A 356 -46.98 31.32 44.95
N LEU A 357 -46.55 30.28 44.24
CA LEU A 357 -46.80 28.89 44.60
C LEU A 357 -46.21 28.52 45.97
N ARG A 358 -46.96 27.69 46.72
CA ARG A 358 -46.51 27.09 47.98
C ARG A 358 -45.50 25.99 47.69
N SER A 359 -44.63 25.70 48.66
CA SER A 359 -43.53 24.74 48.50
C SER A 359 -43.98 23.35 48.05
N TYR A 360 -45.16 22.88 48.47
CA TYR A 360 -45.68 21.58 48.03
C TYR A 360 -46.17 21.62 46.57
N GLU A 361 -46.76 22.74 46.12
CA GLU A 361 -47.23 22.94 44.73
C GLU A 361 -46.05 23.01 43.76
N VAL A 362 -44.93 23.59 44.20
CA VAL A 362 -43.67 23.56 43.43
C VAL A 362 -43.14 22.14 43.31
N GLY A 363 -43.11 21.38 44.41
CA GLY A 363 -42.68 19.99 44.40
C GLY A 363 -43.49 19.14 43.42
N GLU A 364 -44.81 19.26 43.45
CA GLU A 364 -45.73 18.57 42.54
C GLU A 364 -45.46 18.95 41.07
N LYS A 365 -45.31 20.24 40.77
CA LYS A 365 -44.98 20.73 39.41
C LYS A 365 -43.60 20.31 38.92
N CYS A 366 -42.72 19.89 39.82
CA CYS A 366 -41.38 19.39 39.50
C CYS A 366 -41.30 17.86 39.52
N GLY A 367 -42.43 17.15 39.55
CA GLY A 367 -42.46 15.69 39.49
C GLY A 367 -42.13 15.00 40.81
N TYR A 368 -42.36 15.67 41.95
CA TYR A 368 -42.28 15.07 43.28
C TYR A 368 -43.67 14.98 43.91
N SER A 369 -44.22 13.76 44.01
CA SER A 369 -45.50 13.48 44.67
C SER A 369 -45.46 13.67 46.19
N ASN A 370 -44.29 13.52 46.81
CA ASN A 370 -44.10 13.64 48.25
C ASN A 370 -43.42 14.98 48.62
N PRO A 371 -44.16 15.94 49.24
CA PRO A 371 -43.63 17.25 49.60
C PRO A 371 -42.46 17.22 50.62
N SER A 372 -42.45 16.23 51.51
CA SER A 372 -41.38 16.05 52.50
C SER A 372 -40.08 15.58 51.82
N TYR A 373 -40.21 14.68 50.84
CA TYR A 373 -39.07 14.22 50.04
C TYR A 373 -38.51 15.36 49.19
N PHE A 374 -39.37 16.10 48.48
CA PHE A 374 -38.97 17.31 47.74
C PHE A 374 -38.21 18.30 48.62
N SER A 375 -38.73 18.61 49.81
CA SER A 375 -38.09 19.56 50.73
C SER A 375 -36.70 19.08 51.20
N THR A 376 -36.52 17.77 51.33
CA THR A 376 -35.22 17.16 51.71
C THR A 376 -34.22 17.28 50.56
N VAL A 377 -34.63 16.91 49.34
CA VAL A 377 -33.80 17.01 48.13
C VAL A 377 -33.40 18.47 47.88
N PHE A 378 -34.37 19.39 47.89
CA PHE A 378 -34.12 20.82 47.66
C PHE A 378 -33.14 21.40 48.70
N LYS A 379 -33.29 21.03 49.97
CA LYS A 379 -32.35 21.46 51.02
C LYS A 379 -30.95 20.88 50.80
N GLY A 380 -30.85 19.66 50.29
CA GLY A 380 -29.56 19.08 49.89
C GLY A 380 -28.87 19.88 48.79
N TYR A 381 -29.62 20.31 47.77
CA TYR A 381 -29.10 21.09 46.64
C TYR A 381 -28.72 22.53 47.00
N TYR A 382 -29.59 23.25 47.71
CA TYR A 382 -29.45 24.70 47.93
C TYR A 382 -29.14 25.10 49.39
N GLY A 383 -28.89 24.12 50.26
CA GLY A 383 -28.48 24.33 51.66
C GLY A 383 -29.58 24.87 52.60
N CYS A 384 -30.79 25.11 52.09
CA CYS A 384 -31.92 25.56 52.91
C CYS A 384 -33.27 25.05 52.37
N SER A 385 -34.31 25.04 53.21
CA SER A 385 -35.62 24.55 52.80
C SER A 385 -36.27 25.47 51.74
N PRO A 386 -37.15 24.95 50.87
CA PRO A 386 -37.86 25.74 49.86
C PRO A 386 -38.52 27.01 50.43
N SER A 387 -39.20 26.88 51.58
CA SER A 387 -39.89 27.99 52.24
C SER A 387 -38.92 29.07 52.76
N LYS A 388 -37.70 28.67 53.16
CA LYS A 388 -36.66 29.62 53.58
C LYS A 388 -36.00 30.28 52.37
N PHE A 389 -35.82 29.53 51.28
CA PHE A 389 -35.29 30.03 50.01
C PHE A 389 -36.21 31.13 49.44
N LYS A 390 -37.53 30.89 49.42
CA LYS A 390 -38.53 31.86 48.96
C LYS A 390 -38.59 33.16 49.76
N LYS A 391 -38.33 33.11 51.08
CA LYS A 391 -38.34 34.32 51.94
C LYS A 391 -37.08 35.18 51.82
N LYS A 392 -36.02 34.65 51.19
CA LYS A 392 -34.72 35.31 51.06
C LYS A 392 -34.55 36.07 49.74
N SER A 393 -35.50 35.93 48.83
CA SER A 393 -35.54 36.54 47.51
C SER A 393 -36.72 37.49 47.46
#